data_AF-F1L6I1-F1
#
_entry.id   AF-F1L6I1-F1
#
_cell.length_a   1.000
_cell.length_b   1.000
_cell.length_c   1.000
_cell.angle_alpha   90.00
_cell.angle_beta   90.00
_cell.angle_gamma   90.00
#
_symmetry.space_group_name_H-M   'P 1'
#
loop_
_entity.id
_entity.type
_entity.pdbx_description
1 polymer ?
#
loop_
_entity_poly.entity_id
_entity_poly.type
_entity_poly.pdbx_seq_one_letter_code
_entity_poly.pdbx_strand_id
1 'polypeptide(L)'
;MRRCAFEYGSSHFWKEKMFFSSGCLIVEQIGSFKVLCRMSAIRVMGSRIQHVGRGISQPTPYGRRMDRLANRIFNEVSRPTDTRSMKVVTVMSAEPLEQRDDKSVGYYPNQPMFHYLTKMLRFHGLFFDDHVVFRQVQDELKLLRGKVIRPAIGQGKRAQLRGKK
;
A
#
# COMPACT_ATOMS: atom_id res chain seq x y z
N MET A 1 19.39 34.85 -18.71
CA MET A 1 18.45 34.25 -19.68
C MET A 1 19.24 33.39 -20.67
N ARG A 2 19.36 32.09 -20.43
CA ARG A 2 19.58 31.03 -21.45
C ARG A 2 18.98 29.76 -20.87
N ARG A 3 17.80 29.38 -21.41
CA ARG A 3 17.13 28.11 -21.16
C ARG A 3 17.89 27.06 -21.97
N CYS A 4 18.49 26.07 -21.32
CA CYS A 4 18.76 24.79 -21.96
C CYS A 4 17.61 23.86 -21.56
N ALA A 5 16.67 23.71 -22.48
CA ALA A 5 15.72 22.62 -22.47
C ALA A 5 16.49 21.35 -22.84
N PHE A 6 16.35 20.29 -22.05
CA PHE A 6 16.75 18.95 -22.45
C PHE A 6 15.46 18.17 -22.69
N GLU A 7 15.17 18.00 -23.97
CA GLU A 7 14.05 17.26 -24.50
C GLU A 7 14.38 15.76 -24.61
N TYR A 8 13.39 14.96 -24.22
CA TYR A 8 13.06 13.61 -24.66
C TYR A 8 14.08 12.45 -24.52
N GLY A 9 13.71 11.54 -23.62
CA GLY A 9 14.13 10.14 -23.60
C GLY A 9 12.97 9.25 -23.12
N SER A 10 11.84 9.31 -23.81
CA SER A 10 10.75 8.32 -23.68
C SER A 10 11.12 7.07 -24.47
N SER A 11 11.42 5.99 -23.77
CA SER A 11 11.56 4.65 -24.33
C SER A 11 10.43 3.75 -23.82
N HIS A 12 9.50 3.45 -24.73
CA HIS A 12 8.70 2.22 -24.86
C HIS A 12 7.89 1.79 -23.61
N PHE A 13 6.59 2.09 -23.45
CA PHE A 13 5.44 1.76 -24.31
C PHE A 13 5.54 0.39 -24.99
N TRP A 14 5.08 -0.64 -24.27
CA TRP A 14 4.37 -1.78 -24.86
C TRP A 14 3.13 -2.06 -24.01
N LYS A 15 2.00 -1.57 -24.52
CA LYS A 15 0.65 -1.87 -24.05
C LYS A 15 -0.21 -2.12 -25.29
N GLU A 16 -0.12 -3.33 -25.82
CA GLU A 16 -1.04 -3.91 -26.81
C GLU A 16 -1.40 -5.30 -26.25
N LYS A 17 -2.60 -5.61 -25.79
CA LYS A 17 -3.93 -5.51 -26.42
C LYS A 17 -3.94 -6.12 -27.82
N MET A 18 -3.80 -7.45 -27.86
CA MET A 18 -4.41 -8.24 -28.93
C MET A 18 -5.88 -8.49 -28.59
N PHE A 19 -6.75 -7.75 -29.27
CA PHE A 19 -8.14 -8.11 -29.49
C PHE A 19 -8.25 -8.39 -30.99
N PHE A 20 -8.23 -9.65 -31.40
CA PHE A 20 -8.70 -10.03 -32.72
C PHE A 20 -10.20 -10.26 -32.60
N SER A 21 -10.94 -9.25 -33.04
CA SER A 21 -12.37 -9.32 -33.26
C SER A 21 -12.62 -9.88 -34.67
N SER A 22 -13.30 -11.01 -34.71
CA SER A 22 -14.26 -11.36 -35.74
C SER A 22 -15.37 -12.07 -34.97
N GLY A 23 -16.53 -11.48 -34.69
CA GLY A 23 -17.30 -10.57 -35.50
C GLY A 23 -18.66 -11.23 -35.70
N CYS A 24 -19.58 -10.98 -34.77
CA CYS A 24 -20.99 -10.86 -35.13
C CYS A 24 -21.63 -9.87 -34.16
N LEU A 25 -22.06 -8.77 -34.75
CA LEU A 25 -22.67 -7.59 -34.16
C LEU A 25 -24.04 -7.94 -33.57
N ILE A 26 -24.47 -7.20 -32.53
CA ILE A 26 -25.60 -6.27 -32.62
C ILE A 26 -25.55 -5.34 -31.41
N VAL A 27 -25.87 -4.09 -31.72
CA VAL A 27 -25.84 -2.86 -30.92
C VAL A 27 -27.11 -2.76 -30.04
N GLU A 28 -27.04 -1.83 -29.07
CA GLU A 28 -28.12 -1.19 -28.29
C GLU A 28 -28.11 -1.56 -26.80
N GLN A 29 -27.57 -0.70 -25.93
CA GLN A 29 -28.24 0.44 -25.27
C GLN A 29 -29.31 0.01 -24.24
N ILE A 30 -29.13 0.56 -23.03
CA ILE A 30 -30.15 0.78 -21.98
C ILE A 30 -30.46 -0.40 -21.04
N GLY A 31 -30.10 -0.17 -19.77
CA GLY A 31 -31.04 -0.19 -18.63
C GLY A 31 -31.74 -1.50 -18.26
N SER A 32 -31.60 -1.86 -16.97
CA SER A 32 -32.58 -2.59 -16.15
C SER A 32 -33.79 -3.18 -16.90
N PHE A 33 -33.71 -4.45 -17.27
CA PHE A 33 -34.93 -5.23 -17.51
C PHE A 33 -34.79 -6.61 -16.88
N LYS A 34 -35.66 -6.83 -15.88
CA LYS A 34 -35.97 -8.12 -15.29
C LYS A 34 -36.22 -9.13 -16.40
N VAL A 35 -35.33 -10.11 -16.57
CA VAL A 35 -35.70 -11.34 -17.26
C VAL A 35 -36.40 -12.23 -16.25
N LEU A 36 -37.71 -12.07 -16.27
CA LEU A 36 -38.71 -12.97 -15.74
C LEU A 36 -38.53 -14.34 -16.43
N CYS A 37 -37.65 -15.20 -15.92
CA CYS A 37 -37.74 -16.62 -16.23
C CYS A 37 -38.92 -17.18 -15.44
N ARG A 38 -40.09 -17.22 -16.09
CA ARG A 38 -41.22 -18.09 -15.71
C ARG A 38 -40.74 -19.54 -15.79
N MET A 39 -40.07 -20.01 -14.75
CA MET A 39 -40.04 -21.43 -14.47
C MET A 39 -41.41 -21.76 -13.88
N SER A 40 -42.24 -22.41 -14.70
CA SER A 40 -43.41 -23.15 -14.27
C SER A 40 -43.05 -23.91 -13.00
N ALA A 41 -43.66 -23.50 -11.89
CA ALA A 41 -43.59 -24.19 -10.62
C ALA A 41 -44.22 -25.57 -10.80
N ILE A 42 -43.38 -26.57 -11.09
CA ILE A 42 -43.71 -27.93 -10.75
C ILE A 42 -43.81 -27.90 -9.23
N ARG A 43 -45.04 -27.93 -8.70
CA ARG A 43 -45.30 -28.29 -7.31
C ARG A 43 -44.89 -29.73 -7.13
N VAL A 44 -43.58 -29.98 -7.07
CA VAL A 44 -43.08 -31.21 -6.46
C VAL A 44 -43.41 -31.02 -5.00
N MET A 45 -44.48 -31.67 -4.54
CA MET A 45 -44.72 -31.89 -3.13
C MET A 45 -43.40 -32.41 -2.56
N GLY A 46 -42.70 -31.57 -1.80
CA GLY A 46 -41.43 -31.95 -1.19
C GLY A 46 -41.67 -33.25 -0.45
N SER A 47 -41.00 -34.32 -0.90
CA SER A 47 -41.11 -35.62 -0.28
C SER A 47 -40.90 -35.44 1.22
N ARG A 48 -41.83 -35.95 2.02
CA ARG A 48 -41.75 -36.01 3.49
C ARG A 48 -40.74 -37.08 3.94
N ILE A 49 -39.81 -37.44 3.06
CA ILE A 49 -38.76 -38.42 3.25
C ILE A 49 -37.52 -37.64 3.67
N GLN A 50 -37.04 -37.88 4.89
CA GLN A 50 -35.77 -37.32 5.33
C GLN A 50 -34.67 -37.91 4.48
N HIS A 51 -34.24 -37.17 3.46
CA HIS A 51 -33.05 -37.50 2.70
C HIS A 51 -31.86 -37.51 3.68
N VAL A 52 -31.39 -38.73 3.99
CA VAL A 52 -30.28 -39.06 4.90
C VAL A 52 -28.94 -38.39 4.51
N GLY A 53 -28.89 -37.64 3.40
CA GLY A 53 -27.72 -36.88 2.93
C GLY A 53 -27.79 -35.36 3.12
N ARG A 54 -28.82 -34.81 3.78
CA ARG A 54 -28.86 -33.37 4.06
C ARG A 54 -28.01 -33.06 5.30
N GLY A 55 -26.76 -32.68 5.06
CA GLY A 55 -25.73 -32.45 6.08
C GLY A 55 -26.09 -31.49 7.22
N ILE A 56 -25.21 -31.42 8.21
CA ILE A 56 -25.38 -30.76 9.52
C ILE A 56 -25.88 -29.29 9.42
N SER A 57 -25.62 -28.61 8.29
CA SER A 57 -25.93 -27.20 8.02
C SER A 57 -27.34 -26.91 7.46
N GLN A 58 -28.32 -27.79 7.63
CA GLN A 58 -29.71 -27.50 7.22
C GLN A 58 -30.37 -26.42 8.10
N PRO A 59 -31.33 -25.63 7.58
CA PRO A 59 -32.09 -24.64 8.37
C PRO A 59 -33.08 -25.28 9.37
N THR A 60 -32.92 -26.55 9.69
CA THR A 60 -33.69 -27.26 10.73
C THR A 60 -33.29 -26.73 12.12
N PRO A 61 -34.17 -26.86 13.13
CA PRO A 61 -33.83 -26.49 14.50
C PRO A 61 -32.67 -27.32 15.08
N TYR A 62 -32.45 -28.55 14.60
CA TYR A 62 -31.33 -29.39 14.99
C TYR A 62 -30.01 -28.90 14.37
N GLY A 63 -30.00 -28.59 13.06
CA GLY A 63 -28.82 -28.04 12.38
C GLY A 63 -28.32 -26.76 13.05
N ARG A 64 -29.22 -25.82 13.35
CA ARG A 64 -28.87 -24.58 14.08
C ARG A 64 -28.28 -24.84 15.48
N ARG A 65 -28.64 -25.93 16.15
CA ARG A 65 -28.04 -26.30 17.45
C ARG A 65 -26.64 -26.87 17.27
N MET A 66 -26.44 -27.67 16.23
CA MET A 66 -25.12 -28.21 15.87
C MET A 66 -24.15 -27.11 15.43
N ASP A 67 -24.59 -26.17 14.59
CA ASP A 67 -23.76 -25.02 14.18
C ASP A 67 -23.32 -24.17 15.38
N ARG A 68 -24.23 -23.87 16.31
CA ARG A 68 -23.91 -23.13 17.54
C ARG A 68 -22.95 -23.89 18.45
N LEU A 69 -23.09 -25.21 18.53
CA LEU A 69 -22.21 -26.06 19.31
C LEU A 69 -20.81 -26.08 18.71
N ALA A 70 -20.70 -26.27 17.40
CA ALA A 70 -19.42 -26.24 16.68
C ALA A 70 -18.69 -24.91 16.90
N ASN A 71 -19.37 -23.78 16.71
CA ASN A 71 -18.79 -22.45 16.93
C ASN A 71 -18.31 -22.27 18.38
N ARG A 72 -19.01 -22.86 19.37
CA ARG A 72 -18.57 -22.80 20.77
C ARG A 72 -17.35 -23.67 21.04
N ILE A 73 -17.27 -24.86 20.45
CA ILE A 73 -16.13 -25.77 20.59
C ILE A 73 -14.87 -25.13 19.99
N PHE A 74 -15.00 -24.50 18.83
CA PHE A 74 -13.89 -23.87 18.11
C PHE A 74 -13.67 -22.39 18.46
N ASN A 75 -14.36 -21.87 19.49
CA ASN A 75 -14.27 -20.47 19.94
C ASN A 75 -14.53 -19.41 18.84
N GLU A 76 -15.38 -19.76 17.88
CA GLU A 76 -15.89 -18.84 16.88
C GLU A 76 -17.16 -18.12 17.38
N VAL A 77 -17.71 -17.24 16.54
CA VAL A 77 -18.89 -16.45 16.90
C VAL A 77 -20.15 -17.35 16.97
N SER A 78 -20.61 -17.66 18.18
CA SER A 78 -21.77 -18.54 18.39
C SER A 78 -23.15 -17.87 18.22
N ARG A 79 -23.22 -16.54 18.40
CA ARG A 79 -24.46 -15.76 18.23
C ARG A 79 -24.58 -15.35 16.76
N PRO A 80 -25.76 -15.50 16.11
CA PRO A 80 -25.95 -14.94 14.78
C PRO A 80 -25.74 -13.42 14.85
N THR A 81 -24.75 -12.93 14.12
CA THR A 81 -24.31 -11.54 14.11
C THR A 81 -24.50 -10.94 12.73
N ASP A 82 -24.73 -9.63 12.67
CA ASP A 82 -24.79 -8.91 11.39
C ASP A 82 -23.40 -8.88 10.72
N THR A 83 -23.40 -8.78 9.41
CA THR A 83 -22.21 -8.59 8.56
C THR A 83 -21.33 -7.43 9.04
N ARG A 84 -21.94 -6.34 9.52
CA ARG A 84 -21.22 -5.20 10.09
C ARG A 84 -20.50 -5.54 11.41
N SER A 85 -21.11 -6.38 12.24
CA SER A 85 -20.51 -6.82 13.51
C SER A 85 -19.35 -7.80 13.28
N MET A 86 -19.42 -8.62 12.24
CA MET A 86 -18.34 -9.52 11.85
C MET A 86 -17.05 -8.78 11.48
N LYS A 87 -17.13 -7.52 11.01
CA LYS A 87 -15.95 -6.68 10.77
C LYS A 87 -15.07 -6.53 12.02
N VAL A 88 -15.66 -6.42 13.21
CA VAL A 88 -14.90 -6.27 14.46
C VAL A 88 -14.06 -7.52 14.71
N VAL A 89 -14.64 -8.71 14.49
CA VAL A 89 -13.92 -9.98 14.62
C VAL A 89 -12.74 -10.02 13.65
N THR A 90 -12.96 -9.63 12.39
CA THR A 90 -11.89 -9.58 11.37
C THR A 90 -10.78 -8.58 11.71
N VAL A 91 -11.14 -7.39 12.20
CA VAL A 91 -10.17 -6.35 12.57
C VAL A 91 -9.35 -6.77 13.78
N MET A 92 -9.96 -7.43 14.76
CA MET A 92 -9.27 -7.89 15.97
C MET A 92 -8.49 -9.18 15.76
N SER A 93 -8.90 -10.03 14.80
CA SER A 93 -8.13 -11.22 14.41
C SER A 93 -6.91 -10.88 13.55
N ALA A 94 -6.96 -9.75 12.84
CA ALA A 94 -5.85 -9.30 12.01
C ALA A 94 -4.88 -8.45 12.83
N GLU A 95 -3.59 -8.51 12.47
CA GLU A 95 -2.61 -7.62 13.07
C GLU A 95 -2.92 -6.15 12.70
N PRO A 96 -2.84 -5.24 13.68
CA PRO A 96 -3.08 -3.82 13.45
C PRO A 96 -2.05 -3.25 12.48
N LEU A 97 -2.49 -2.29 11.65
CA LEU A 97 -1.69 -1.77 10.54
C LEU A 97 -0.33 -1.19 10.96
N GLU A 98 -0.26 -0.62 12.16
CA GLU A 98 0.94 0.01 12.72
C GLU A 98 2.01 -1.00 13.14
N GLN A 99 1.58 -2.23 13.48
CA GLN A 99 2.47 -3.29 13.92
C GLN A 99 3.01 -4.10 12.74
N ARG A 100 2.41 -3.98 11.55
CA ARG A 100 2.87 -4.66 10.35
C ARG A 100 4.21 -4.11 9.92
N ASP A 101 5.21 -4.97 9.75
CA ASP A 101 6.59 -4.57 9.43
C ASP A 101 6.67 -3.58 8.25
N ASP A 102 5.89 -3.81 7.19
CA ASP A 102 5.83 -2.98 5.97
C ASP A 102 5.44 -1.50 6.21
N LYS A 103 4.62 -1.24 7.23
CA LYS A 103 4.06 0.09 7.55
C LYS A 103 4.44 0.56 8.94
N SER A 104 5.27 -0.23 9.61
CA SER A 104 5.71 0.03 10.97
C SER A 104 6.61 1.25 11.03
N VAL A 105 6.78 1.76 12.24
CA VAL A 105 7.75 2.83 12.55
C VAL A 105 9.19 2.44 12.14
N GLY A 106 9.48 1.14 12.07
CA GLY A 106 10.77 0.58 11.66
C GLY A 106 11.01 0.52 10.16
N TYR A 107 10.10 1.04 9.32
CA TYR A 107 10.24 0.97 7.85
C TYR A 107 11.57 1.55 7.35
N TYR A 108 11.95 2.73 7.85
CA TYR A 108 13.26 3.29 7.58
C TYR A 108 14.25 2.87 8.66
N PRO A 109 15.47 2.46 8.30
CA PRO A 109 16.49 2.18 9.29
C PRO A 109 16.90 3.48 9.99
N ASN A 110 17.52 3.34 11.17
CA ASN A 110 17.98 4.47 11.97
C ASN A 110 19.14 5.22 11.28
N GLN A 111 18.81 6.17 10.40
CA GLN A 111 19.75 6.97 9.62
C GLN A 111 20.80 7.74 10.45
N PRO A 112 20.45 8.44 11.56
CA PRO A 112 21.46 9.18 12.31
C PRO A 112 22.51 8.24 12.91
N MET A 113 22.14 7.03 13.34
CA MET A 113 23.09 6.05 13.85
C MET A 113 24.18 5.73 12.81
N PHE A 114 23.80 5.43 11.56
CA PHE A 114 24.76 5.15 10.49
C PHE A 114 25.62 6.36 10.12
N HIS A 115 25.03 7.56 10.11
CA HIS A 115 25.76 8.79 9.84
C HIS A 115 26.85 9.06 10.91
N TYR A 116 26.51 8.89 12.19
CA TYR A 116 27.48 9.08 13.27
C TYR A 116 28.55 7.99 13.28
N LEU A 117 28.16 6.74 13.05
CA LEU A 117 29.09 5.61 12.99
C LEU A 117 30.18 5.83 11.95
N THR A 118 29.79 6.09 10.70
CA THR A 118 30.73 6.32 9.59
C THR A 118 31.62 7.55 9.82
N LYS A 119 31.05 8.61 10.42
CA LYS A 119 31.80 9.81 10.81
C LYS A 119 32.87 9.51 11.86
N MET A 120 32.55 8.73 12.89
CA MET A 120 33.52 8.33 13.92
C MET A 120 34.62 7.45 13.33
N LEU A 121 34.24 6.44 12.52
CA LEU A 121 35.20 5.56 11.85
C LEU A 121 36.18 6.33 10.96
N ARG A 122 35.71 7.39 10.28
CA ARG A 122 36.57 8.31 9.52
C ARG A 122 37.57 9.07 10.39
N PHE A 123 37.16 9.53 11.58
CA PHE A 123 38.09 10.20 12.50
C PHE A 123 39.14 9.26 13.09
N HIS A 124 38.81 7.98 13.23
CA HIS A 124 39.76 6.95 13.66
C HIS A 124 40.65 6.43 12.52
N GLY A 125 40.44 6.87 11.27
CA GLY A 125 41.22 6.42 10.11
C GLY A 125 40.93 4.99 9.66
N LEU A 126 39.88 4.36 10.20
CA LEU A 126 39.48 2.99 9.84
C LEU A 126 38.65 2.95 8.56
N PHE A 127 37.95 4.05 8.24
CA PHE A 127 37.07 4.17 7.10
C PHE A 127 37.41 5.40 6.27
N PHE A 128 37.58 5.21 4.96
CA PHE A 128 37.77 6.30 4.00
C PHE A 128 36.47 6.57 3.23
N ASP A 129 35.95 7.79 3.34
CA ASP A 129 34.71 8.21 2.72
C ASP A 129 34.99 9.17 1.54
N ASP A 130 34.97 8.64 0.32
CA ASP A 130 35.22 9.38 -0.93
C ASP A 130 34.25 10.56 -1.10
N HIS A 131 32.98 10.39 -0.73
CA HIS A 131 31.95 11.41 -0.91
C HIS A 131 32.17 12.61 0.03
N VAL A 132 32.65 12.37 1.25
CA VAL A 132 33.01 13.44 2.18
C VAL A 132 34.28 14.14 1.72
N VAL A 133 35.30 13.39 1.29
CA VAL A 133 36.56 13.95 0.80
C VAL A 133 36.34 14.81 -0.45
N PHE A 134 35.55 14.33 -1.41
CA PHE A 134 35.21 15.09 -2.61
C PHE A 134 34.53 16.43 -2.28
N ARG A 135 33.58 16.44 -1.33
CA ARG A 135 32.93 17.68 -0.87
C ARG A 135 33.93 18.65 -0.24
N GLN A 136 34.89 18.17 0.54
CA GLN A 136 35.93 18.99 1.16
C GLN A 136 36.83 19.64 0.11
N VAL A 137 37.33 18.86 -0.85
CA VAL A 137 38.15 19.36 -1.95
C VAL A 137 37.39 20.40 -2.78
N GLN A 138 36.12 20.14 -3.10
CA GLN A 138 35.30 21.11 -3.82
C GLN A 138 35.14 22.42 -3.05
N ASP A 139 35.02 22.35 -1.74
CA ASP A 139 34.88 23.53 -0.89
C ASP A 139 36.21 24.30 -0.82
N GLU A 140 37.34 23.64 -0.70
CA GLU A 140 38.66 24.29 -0.79
C GLU A 140 38.84 25.02 -2.12
N LEU A 141 38.52 24.38 -3.24
CA LEU A 141 38.58 25.01 -4.57
C LEU A 141 37.64 26.22 -4.70
N LYS A 142 36.49 26.22 -4.03
CA LYS A 142 35.59 27.38 -4.00
C LYS A 142 36.16 28.51 -3.15
N LEU A 143 36.81 28.21 -2.02
CA LEU A 143 37.49 29.19 -1.17
C LEU A 143 38.65 29.85 -1.93
N LEU A 144 39.46 29.08 -2.65
CA LEU A 144 40.55 29.58 -3.49
C LEU A 144 40.04 30.50 -4.61
N ARG A 145 38.83 30.26 -5.12
CA ARG A 145 38.14 31.14 -6.08
C ARG A 145 37.54 32.40 -5.41
N GLY A 146 37.74 32.60 -4.11
CA GLY A 146 37.20 33.72 -3.36
C GLY A 146 35.70 33.62 -3.04
N LYS A 147 35.09 32.44 -3.21
CA LYS A 147 33.67 32.25 -2.89
C LYS A 147 33.50 31.95 -1.41
N VAL A 148 32.66 32.74 -0.73
CA VAL A 148 32.22 32.45 0.64
C VAL A 148 31.14 31.36 0.61
N ILE A 149 31.50 30.13 0.96
CA ILE A 149 30.63 28.93 0.84
C ILE A 149 29.58 28.90 1.94
N ARG A 150 30.03 29.09 3.18
CA ARG A 150 29.22 29.05 4.40
C ARG A 150 29.49 30.34 5.19
N PRO A 151 28.80 31.44 4.88
CA PRO A 151 28.93 32.67 5.66
C PRO A 151 28.46 32.41 7.10
N ALA A 152 29.02 33.15 8.05
CA ALA A 152 28.53 33.14 9.42
C ALA A 152 27.03 33.45 9.42
N ILE A 153 26.29 32.80 10.33
CA ILE A 153 24.84 33.01 10.47
C ILE A 153 24.60 34.51 10.69
N GLY A 154 23.72 35.10 9.88
CA GLY A 154 23.45 36.54 9.88
C GLY A 154 24.29 37.37 8.89
N GLN A 155 25.43 36.89 8.41
CA GLN A 155 26.29 37.59 7.43
C GLN A 155 26.01 37.23 5.97
N GLY A 156 24.77 36.83 5.69
CA GLY A 156 24.33 36.52 4.33
C GLY A 156 24.35 37.75 3.41
N LYS A 157 24.14 37.53 2.11
CA LYS A 157 24.14 38.60 1.09
C LYS A 157 23.28 39.82 1.48
N ARG A 158 22.12 39.58 2.10
CA ARG A 158 21.21 40.64 2.55
C ARG A 158 21.82 41.56 3.61
N ALA A 159 22.59 41.02 4.56
CA ALA A 159 23.24 41.81 5.60
C ALA A 159 24.39 42.66 5.04
N GLN A 160 25.16 42.08 4.11
CA GLN A 160 26.23 42.81 3.41
C GLN A 160 25.72 43.98 2.59
N LEU A 161 24.52 43.85 2.00
CA LEU A 161 23.85 44.95 1.29
C LEU A 161 23.32 46.04 2.23
N ARG A 162 22.97 45.70 3.48
CA ARG A 162 22.49 46.66 4.48
C ARG A 162 23.62 47.51 5.06
N GLY A 163 24.78 46.91 5.36
CA GLY A 163 25.93 47.61 5.93
C GLY A 163 26.75 48.44 4.93
N LYS A 164 26.42 48.40 3.63
CA LYS A 164 27.07 49.19 2.56
C LYS A 164 26.32 50.50 2.22
N LYS A 165 25.21 50.79 2.89
CA LYS A 165 24.55 52.11 2.84
C LYS A 165 25.20 53.03 3.84
#